data_AF-A0A392T3J0-F1
#
_entry.id   AF-A0A392T3J0-F1
#
_cell.length_a   1.000
_cell.length_b   1.000
_cell.length_c   1.000
_cell.angle_alpha   90.00
_cell.angle_beta   90.00
_cell.angle_gamma   90.00
#
_symmetry.space_group_name_H-M   'P 1'
#
loop_
_entity.id
_entity.type
_entity.pdbx_description
1 polymer ?
#
loop_
_entity_poly.entity_id
_entity_poly.type
_entity_poly.pdbx_seq_one_letter_code
_entity_poly.pdbx_strand_id
1 'polypeptide(L)'
;RWLKEGDANSKFFHSVLASRRWGNAISSIQVDGVTVEGVIPIRQAVYSHFATHFQASNQDRPRVDNLQFRRLNPLDSVSLVKPFSEAEVKAAVW
;
A
#
# COMPACT_ATOMS: atom_id res chain seq x y z
N ARG A 1 23.32 6.10 -33.55
CA ARG A 1 23.85 4.78 -33.10
C ARG A 1 22.75 3.83 -32.60
N TRP A 2 21.59 4.31 -32.12
CA TRP A 2 20.42 3.48 -31.79
C TRP A 2 19.61 3.04 -33.04
N LEU A 3 19.47 3.91 -34.03
CA LEU A 3 18.74 3.61 -35.29
C LEU A 3 19.36 2.51 -36.17
N LYS A 4 20.60 2.07 -35.89
CA LYS A 4 21.33 1.08 -36.73
C LYS A 4 21.25 -0.36 -36.22
N GLU A 5 20.93 -0.59 -34.94
CA GLU A 5 21.00 -1.92 -34.29
C GLU A 5 19.65 -2.44 -33.77
N GLY A 6 18.57 -1.65 -33.87
CA GLY A 6 17.23 -2.10 -33.46
C GLY A 6 17.14 -2.53 -31.99
N ASP A 7 16.35 -3.58 -31.73
CA ASP A 7 16.05 -4.17 -30.41
C ASP A 7 17.25 -4.92 -29.77
N ALA A 8 18.40 -4.96 -30.45
CA ALA A 8 19.62 -5.58 -29.93
C ALA A 8 20.38 -4.73 -28.89
N ASN A 9 19.79 -3.63 -28.39
CA ASN A 9 20.40 -2.78 -27.36
C ASN A 9 20.30 -3.38 -25.94
N SER A 10 20.57 -4.68 -25.81
CA SER A 10 20.61 -5.39 -24.53
C SER A 10 21.58 -4.72 -23.55
N LYS A 11 22.66 -4.11 -24.05
CA LYS A 11 23.64 -3.38 -23.22
C LYS A 11 22.99 -2.25 -22.42
N PHE A 12 22.10 -1.46 -23.03
CA PHE A 12 21.38 -0.40 -22.33
C PHE A 12 20.47 -0.97 -21.24
N PHE A 13 19.65 -1.97 -21.57
CA PHE A 13 18.72 -2.57 -20.61
C PHE A 13 19.46 -3.28 -19.46
N HIS A 14 20.55 -4.00 -19.74
CA HIS A 14 21.39 -4.61 -18.72
C HIS A 14 22.03 -3.56 -17.81
N SER A 15 22.48 -2.42 -18.35
CA SER A 15 23.00 -1.31 -17.54
C SER A 15 21.92 -0.73 -16.61
N VAL A 16 20.71 -0.51 -17.14
CA VAL A 16 19.57 -0.04 -16.34
C VAL A 16 19.21 -1.05 -15.23
N LEU A 17 19.14 -2.34 -15.54
CA LEU A 17 18.87 -3.39 -14.57
C LEU A 17 19.96 -3.51 -13.50
N ALA A 18 21.23 -3.42 -13.89
CA ALA A 18 22.36 -3.45 -12.97
C ALA A 18 22.34 -2.23 -12.03
N SER A 19 22.06 -1.04 -12.56
CA SER A 19 21.91 0.19 -11.78
C SER A 19 20.76 0.06 -10.77
N ARG A 20 19.59 -0.43 -11.20
CA ARG A 20 18.46 -0.71 -10.31
C ARG A 20 18.81 -1.74 -9.24
N ARG A 21 19.49 -2.82 -9.62
CA ARG A 21 19.92 -3.87 -8.67
C ARG A 21 20.84 -3.29 -7.60
N TRP A 22 21.76 -2.40 -7.99
CA TRP A 22 22.69 -1.77 -7.05
C TRP A 22 22.00 -0.73 -6.17
N GLY A 23 21.14 0.12 -6.73
CA GLY A 23 20.37 1.11 -5.98
C GLY A 23 19.33 0.51 -5.03
N ASN A 24 18.82 -0.69 -5.33
CA ASN A 24 17.87 -1.40 -4.48
C ASN A 24 18.53 -2.37 -3.50
N ALA A 25 19.86 -2.51 -3.52
CA ALA A 25 20.57 -3.37 -2.60
C ALA A 25 20.65 -2.69 -1.23
N ILE A 26 20.08 -3.34 -0.21
CA ILE A 26 20.21 -2.89 1.18
C ILE A 26 21.52 -3.47 1.72
N SER A 27 22.57 -2.64 1.81
CA SER A 27 23.89 -3.05 2.32
C SER A 27 23.99 -3.01 3.85
N SER A 28 23.26 -2.10 4.48
CA SER A 28 23.19 -1.95 5.94
C SER A 28 21.85 -1.32 6.37
N ILE A 29 21.45 -1.58 7.61
CA ILE A 29 20.29 -0.96 8.27
C ILE A 29 20.64 -0.60 9.71
N GLN A 30 19.89 0.33 10.31
CA GLN A 30 20.00 0.64 11.74
C GLN A 30 18.91 -0.09 12.52
N VAL A 31 19.28 -0.82 13.57
CA VAL A 31 18.36 -1.46 14.51
C VAL A 31 18.79 -1.07 15.90
N ASP A 32 17.91 -0.39 16.65
CA ASP A 32 18.17 0.06 18.04
C ASP A 32 19.50 0.83 18.22
N GLY A 33 19.87 1.64 17.22
CA GLY A 33 21.10 2.44 17.22
C GLY A 33 22.37 1.68 16.82
N VAL A 34 22.25 0.42 16.41
CA VAL A 34 23.36 -0.40 15.93
C VAL A 34 23.24 -0.64 14.42
N THR A 35 24.34 -0.42 13.70
CA THR A 35 24.45 -0.79 12.28
C THR A 35 24.47 -2.30 12.12
N VAL A 36 23.50 -2.84 11.39
CA VAL A 36 23.41 -4.24 11.00
C VAL A 36 23.79 -4.37 9.53
N GLU A 37 24.77 -5.23 9.26
CA GLU A 37 25.28 -5.49 7.91
C GLU A 37 25.18 -6.97 7.54
N GLY A 38 25.17 -7.25 6.24
CA GLY A 38 25.13 -8.60 5.71
C GLY A 38 23.71 -9.13 5.49
N VAL A 39 23.57 -10.01 4.49
CA VAL A 39 22.25 -10.47 3.98
C VAL A 39 21.44 -11.18 5.06
N ILE A 40 22.05 -12.08 5.84
CA ILE A 40 21.35 -12.87 6.85
C ILE A 40 20.87 -11.98 8.01
N PRO A 41 21.74 -11.17 8.66
CA PRO A 41 21.31 -10.28 9.73
C PRO A 41 20.24 -9.25 9.29
N ILE A 42 20.41 -8.64 8.11
CA ILE A 42 19.43 -7.69 7.55
C ILE A 42 18.08 -8.38 7.35
N ARG A 43 18.06 -9.59 6.76
CA ARG A 43 16.82 -10.34 6.54
C ARG A 43 16.13 -10.66 7.87
N GLN A 44 16.89 -11.08 8.88
CA GLN A 44 16.34 -11.41 10.18
C GLN A 44 15.76 -10.17 10.87
N ALA A 45 16.47 -9.05 10.84
CA ALA A 45 15.99 -7.79 11.40
C ALA A 45 14.69 -7.29 10.74
N VAL A 46 14.64 -7.31 9.40
CA VAL A 46 13.42 -6.95 8.65
C VAL A 46 12.26 -7.86 9.01
N TYR A 47 12.50 -9.17 9.07
CA TYR A 47 11.47 -10.13 9.46
C TYR A 47 10.95 -9.84 10.88
N SER A 48 11.84 -9.74 11.87
CA SER A 48 11.47 -9.49 13.27
C SER A 48 10.67 -8.20 13.44
N HIS A 49 11.08 -7.13 12.73
CA HIS A 49 10.39 -5.85 12.75
C HIS A 49 8.93 -6.00 12.30
N PHE A 50 8.70 -6.56 11.11
CA PHE A 50 7.36 -6.68 10.57
C PHE A 50 6.52 -7.76 11.25
N ALA A 51 7.14 -8.85 11.72
CA ALA A 51 6.46 -9.86 12.52
C ALA A 51 5.88 -9.25 13.79
N THR A 52 6.65 -8.42 14.49
CA THR A 52 6.19 -7.70 15.69
C THR A 52 5.16 -6.62 15.33
N HIS A 53 5.42 -5.84 14.28
CA HIS A 53 4.56 -4.73 13.89
C HIS A 53 3.15 -5.17 13.46
N PHE A 54 3.05 -6.30 12.75
CA PHE A 54 1.78 -6.87 12.30
C PHE A 54 1.21 -7.91 13.25
N GLN A 55 1.85 -8.16 14.39
CA GLN A 55 1.29 -9.03 15.40
C GLN A 55 -0.01 -8.42 15.93
N ALA A 56 -1.08 -9.21 15.94
CA ALA A 56 -2.34 -8.78 16.53
C ALA A 56 -2.10 -8.46 18.00
N SER A 57 -2.25 -7.20 18.38
CA SER A 57 -2.16 -6.79 19.77
C SER A 57 -3.52 -7.06 20.42
N ASN A 58 -3.52 -7.86 21.49
CA ASN A 58 -4.66 -7.99 22.40
C ASN A 58 -4.77 -6.75 23.28
N GLN A 59 -4.75 -5.56 22.67
CA GLN A 59 -5.06 -4.33 23.38
C GLN A 59 -6.57 -4.27 23.58
N ASP A 60 -6.98 -3.90 24.79
CA ASP A 60 -8.38 -3.59 25.09
C ASP A 60 -8.78 -2.32 24.33
N ARG A 61 -9.20 -2.53 23.08
CA ARG A 61 -9.66 -1.45 22.22
C ARG A 61 -11.07 -1.09 22.66
N PRO A 62 -11.35 0.19 22.98
CA PRO A 62 -12.70 0.63 23.32
C PRO A 62 -13.69 0.18 22.26
N ARG A 63 -14.63 -0.66 22.68
CA ARG A 63 -15.69 -1.13 21.78
C ARG A 63 -16.77 -0.08 21.69
N VAL A 64 -17.36 0.04 20.50
CA VAL A 64 -18.49 0.93 20.25
C VAL A 64 -19.84 0.26 20.49
N ASP A 65 -19.84 -0.97 21.01
CA ASP A 65 -21.01 -1.83 21.18
C ASP A 65 -22.10 -1.18 22.05
N ASN A 66 -21.72 -0.27 22.96
CA ASN A 66 -22.64 0.45 23.84
C ASN A 66 -22.91 1.91 23.41
N LEU A 67 -22.42 2.33 22.24
CA LEU A 67 -22.66 3.67 21.72
C LEU A 67 -23.94 3.71 20.89
N GLN A 68 -24.87 4.57 21.30
CA GLN A 68 -26.09 4.85 20.55
C GLN A 68 -25.77 5.84 19.43
N PHE A 69 -25.41 5.33 18.26
CA PHE A 69 -25.28 6.16 17.06
C PHE A 69 -26.66 6.58 16.56
N ARG A 70 -26.78 7.81 16.06
CA ARG A 70 -27.95 8.20 15.28
C ARG A 70 -28.01 7.32 14.04
N ARG A 71 -29.14 6.63 13.87
CA ARG A 71 -29.41 5.77 12.73
C ARG A 71 -30.47 6.43 11.87
N LEU A 72 -30.35 6.27 10.57
CA LEU A 72 -31.41 6.62 9.65
C LEU A 72 -32.62 5.73 9.93
N ASN A 73 -33.82 6.27 9.75
CA ASN A 73 -34.99 5.43 9.74
C ASN A 73 -34.93 4.51 8.49
N PRO A 74 -35.67 3.38 8.48
CA PRO A 74 -35.61 2.44 7.36
C PRO A 74 -35.98 3.06 6.01
N LEU A 75 -36.91 4.02 5.97
CA LEU A 75 -37.35 4.68 4.74
C LEU A 75 -36.26 5.56 4.14
N ASP A 76 -35.59 6.36 4.97
CA ASP A 76 -34.47 7.21 4.56
C ASP A 76 -33.31 6.34 4.06
N SER A 77 -33.03 5.23 4.76
CA SER A 77 -31.98 4.30 4.35
C SER A 77 -32.25 3.71 2.97
N VAL A 78 -33.50 3.30 2.69
CA VAL A 78 -33.89 2.79 1.37
C VAL A 78 -33.84 3.89 0.31
N SER A 79 -34.25 5.11 0.66
CA SER A 79 -34.23 6.24 -0.26
C SER A 79 -32.81 6.65 -0.68
N LEU A 80 -31.78 6.42 0.14
CA LEU A 80 -30.40 6.74 -0.20
C LEU A 80 -29.77 5.77 -1.22
N VAL A 81 -30.26 4.53 -1.29
CA VAL A 81 -29.72 3.50 -2.19
C VAL A 81 -30.60 3.27 -3.43
N LYS A 82 -31.67 4.05 -3.59
CA LYS A 82 -32.54 3.95 -4.75
C LYS A 82 -31.81 4.47 -6.00
N PRO A 83 -32.06 3.88 -7.19
CA PRO A 83 -31.55 4.43 -8.44
C PRO A 83 -32.12 5.84 -8.71
N PHE A 84 -31.33 6.67 -9.39
CA PHE A 84 -31.79 7.98 -9.85
C PHE A 84 -32.90 7.84 -10.91
N SER A 85 -33.89 8.71 -10.81
CA SER A 85 -34.89 8.89 -11.86
C SER A 85 -34.33 9.74 -13.01
N GLU A 86 -34.88 9.54 -14.21
CA GLU A 86 -34.52 10.36 -15.38
C GLU A 86 -34.79 11.86 -15.14
N ALA A 87 -35.84 12.19 -14.38
CA ALA A 87 -36.16 13.58 -14.02
C ALA A 87 -35.10 14.21 -13.11
N GLU A 88 -34.64 13.47 -12.08
CA GLU A 88 -33.54 13.93 -11.22
C GLU A 88 -32.25 14.14 -12.02
N VAL A 89 -31.92 13.23 -12.94
CA VAL A 89 -30.74 13.34 -13.81
C VAL A 89 -30.84 14.56 -14.72
N LYS A 90 -32.02 14.79 -15.35
CA LYS A 90 -32.25 15.94 -16.22
C LYS A 90 -32.12 17.26 -15.45
N ALA A 91 -32.71 17.37 -14.25
CA ALA A 91 -32.65 18.58 -13.44
C ALA A 91 -31.23 18.92 -12.93
N ALA A 92 -30.35 17.92 -12.79
CA ALA A 92 -28.99 18.14 -12.32
C ALA A 92 -27.99 18.49 -13.44
N VAL A 93 -28.27 18.06 -14.67
CA VAL A 93 -27.34 18.19 -15.82
C VAL A 93 -27.71 19.33 -16.77
N TRP A 94 -28.99 19.71 -16.84
CA TRP A 94 -29.50 20.74 -17.77
C TRP A 94 -29.73 22.08 -17.10
#